data_AF-A0A954Y6A3-F1
#
_entry.id   AF-A0A954Y6A3-F1
#
_cell.length_a   1.000
_cell.length_b   1.000
_cell.length_c   1.000
_cell.angle_alpha   90.00
_cell.angle_beta   90.00
_cell.angle_gamma   90.00
#
_symmetry.space_group_name_H-M   'P 1'
#
loop_
_entity.id
_entity.type
_entity.pdbx_description
1 polymer ?
#
loop_
_entity_poly.entity_id
_entity_poly.type
_entity_poly.pdbx_seq_one_letter_code
_entity_poly.pdbx_strand_id
1 'polypeptide(L)'
;DFWATWCGPCVAALPIVNKVASDYAEKGVVFYAVNQQEEAEQVTSFLAKKELDLPVAMDPEGEAGAMYLVEGLPTSVMIGLDGRVQVVHMGYSPAMEESLREELDALVAKKDLASAEIAKWNEEHPDKQVEVGGAGEGEGQQE
;
A
#
# COMPACT_ATOMS: atom_id res chain seq x y z
N ASP A 1 0.75 -3.82 0.62
CA ASP A 1 0.86 -4.19 -0.80
C ASP A 1 -0.06 -5.37 -1.06
N PHE A 2 -0.98 -5.21 -2.01
CA PHE A 2 -1.93 -6.23 -2.43
C PHE A 2 -1.34 -7.07 -3.56
N TRP A 3 -1.35 -8.39 -3.41
CA TRP A 3 -0.63 -9.30 -4.31
C TRP A 3 -1.28 -10.69 -4.41
N ALA A 4 -0.83 -11.49 -5.38
CA ALA A 4 -1.19 -12.90 -5.52
C ALA A 4 -0.02 -13.73 -6.08
N THR A 5 0.03 -15.04 -5.79
CA THR A 5 1.17 -15.91 -6.18
C THR A 5 1.25 -16.13 -7.70
N TRP A 6 0.12 -16.05 -8.40
CA TRP A 6 0.03 -16.18 -9.86
C TRP A 6 0.34 -14.87 -10.61
N CYS A 7 0.44 -13.74 -9.89
CA CYS A 7 0.67 -12.42 -10.48
C CYS A 7 2.17 -12.19 -10.73
N GLY A 8 2.62 -12.39 -11.97
CA GLY A 8 4.04 -12.21 -12.36
C GLY A 8 4.66 -10.87 -11.91
N PRO A 9 4.03 -9.71 -12.18
CA PRO A 9 4.52 -8.42 -11.69
C PRO A 9 4.60 -8.32 -10.16
N CYS A 10 3.66 -8.93 -9.44
CA CYS A 10 3.69 -8.97 -7.98
C CYS A 10 4.92 -9.73 -7.47
N VAL A 11 5.22 -10.89 -8.07
CA VAL A 11 6.40 -11.69 -7.71
C VAL A 11 7.70 -10.91 -7.92
N ALA A 12 7.76 -10.03 -8.92
CA ALA A 12 8.90 -9.14 -9.14
C ALA A 12 8.96 -7.98 -8.12
N ALA A 13 7.81 -7.48 -7.66
CA ALA A 13 7.71 -6.38 -6.70
C ALA A 13 8.02 -6.80 -5.26
N LEU A 14 7.56 -7.98 -4.81
CA LEU A 14 7.65 -8.41 -3.41
C LEU A 14 9.05 -8.27 -2.77
N PRO A 15 10.17 -8.69 -3.41
CA PRO A 15 11.50 -8.54 -2.83
C PRO A 15 11.89 -7.07 -2.61
N ILE A 16 11.48 -6.19 -3.53
CA ILE A 16 11.76 -4.75 -3.47
C ILE A 16 10.97 -4.13 -2.33
N VAL A 17 9.66 -4.38 -2.29
CA VAL A 17 8.78 -3.82 -1.26
C VAL A 17 9.20 -4.32 0.13
N ASN A 18 9.50 -5.60 0.27
CA ASN A 18 9.96 -6.17 1.55
C ASN A 18 11.28 -5.53 2.02
N LYS A 19 12.25 -5.36 1.11
CA LYS A 19 13.53 -4.70 1.40
C LYS A 19 13.30 -3.27 1.87
N VAL A 20 12.56 -2.47 1.10
CA VAL A 20 12.30 -1.07 1.45
C VAL A 20 11.54 -0.98 2.76
N ALA A 21 10.50 -1.78 2.97
CA ALA A 21 9.76 -1.81 4.24
C ALA A 21 10.68 -2.11 5.44
N SER A 22 11.55 -3.11 5.32
CA SER A 22 12.50 -3.51 6.37
C SER A 22 13.47 -2.37 6.73
N ASP A 23 14.00 -1.65 5.73
CA ASP A 23 14.88 -0.49 5.94
C ASP A 23 14.21 0.66 6.70
N TYR A 24 12.87 0.72 6.68
CA TYR A 24 12.08 1.76 7.34
C TYR A 24 11.37 1.28 8.62
N ALA A 25 11.54 0.01 9.01
CA ALA A 25 10.90 -0.55 10.20
C ALA A 25 11.29 0.23 11.47
N GLU A 26 12.56 0.59 11.63
CA GLU A 26 13.04 1.40 12.77
C GLU A 26 12.55 2.86 12.74
N LYS A 27 12.10 3.33 11.56
CA LYS A 27 11.46 4.64 11.40
C LYS A 27 9.94 4.60 11.69
N GLY A 28 9.42 3.45 12.12
CA GLY A 28 8.00 3.27 12.47
C GLY A 28 7.09 2.88 11.31
N VAL A 29 7.65 2.52 10.15
CA VAL A 29 6.86 2.01 9.02
C VAL A 29 6.49 0.55 9.28
N VAL A 30 5.21 0.22 9.13
CA VAL A 30 4.70 -1.15 9.24
C VAL A 30 4.25 -1.62 7.85
N PHE A 31 4.66 -2.82 7.48
CA PHE A 31 4.34 -3.40 6.18
C PHE A 31 3.47 -4.64 6.30
N TYR A 32 2.45 -4.70 5.45
CA TYR A 32 1.57 -5.85 5.26
C TYR A 32 1.53 -6.22 3.78
N ALA A 33 1.93 -7.44 3.46
CA ALA A 33 1.65 -8.03 2.16
C ALA A 33 0.29 -8.73 2.23
N VAL A 34 -0.73 -8.11 1.66
CA VAL A 34 -2.11 -8.61 1.70
C VAL A 34 -2.31 -9.52 0.49
N ASN A 35 -2.35 -10.82 0.74
CA ASN A 35 -2.55 -11.82 -0.30
C ASN A 35 -4.04 -11.94 -0.65
N GLN A 36 -4.38 -11.89 -1.94
CA GLN A 36 -5.75 -11.77 -2.43
C GLN A 36 -6.28 -13.11 -2.95
N GLN A 37 -7.37 -13.60 -2.34
CA GLN A 37 -8.18 -14.71 -2.83
C GLN A 37 -7.40 -16.02 -3.06
N GLU A 38 -6.45 -16.33 -2.18
CA GLU A 38 -5.73 -17.61 -2.19
C GLU A 38 -5.74 -18.27 -0.81
N GLU A 39 -5.57 -19.59 -0.81
CA GLU A 39 -5.48 -20.38 0.41
C GLU A 39 -4.12 -20.21 1.10
N ALA A 40 -4.10 -20.21 2.43
CA ALA A 40 -2.88 -20.00 3.22
C ALA A 40 -1.77 -21.03 2.91
N GLU A 41 -2.14 -22.28 2.60
CA GLU A 41 -1.19 -23.34 2.25
C GLU A 41 -0.46 -23.04 0.91
N GLN A 42 -1.19 -22.52 -0.07
CA GLN A 42 -0.64 -22.12 -1.37
C GLN A 42 0.37 -20.98 -1.21
N VAL A 43 0.01 -19.97 -0.42
CA VAL A 43 0.88 -18.81 -0.15
C VAL A 43 2.13 -19.22 0.62
N THR A 44 1.97 -20.01 1.69
CA THR A 44 3.10 -20.51 2.49
C THR A 44 4.07 -21.33 1.64
N SER A 45 3.53 -22.24 0.81
CA SER A 45 4.34 -23.05 -0.10
C SER A 45 5.06 -22.21 -1.15
N PHE A 46 4.42 -21.15 -1.65
CA PHE A 46 5.02 -20.23 -2.60
C PHE A 46 6.19 -19.44 -1.98
N LEU A 47 5.98 -18.85 -0.80
CA LEU A 47 7.01 -18.07 -0.10
C LEU A 47 8.24 -18.92 0.22
N ALA A 48 8.04 -20.15 0.70
CA ALA A 48 9.12 -21.09 0.95
C ALA A 48 9.94 -21.40 -0.32
N LYS A 49 9.27 -21.60 -1.47
CA LYS A 49 9.94 -21.83 -2.76
C LYS A 49 10.67 -20.60 -3.30
N LYS A 50 10.20 -19.40 -2.94
CA LYS A 50 10.81 -18.12 -3.34
C LYS A 50 11.85 -17.61 -2.35
N GLU A 51 12.05 -18.32 -1.24
CA GLU A 51 12.95 -17.92 -0.15
C GLU A 51 12.60 -16.50 0.37
N LEU A 52 11.30 -16.20 0.42
CA LEU A 52 10.78 -14.92 0.86
C LEU A 52 10.23 -15.04 2.27
N ASP A 53 10.78 -14.25 3.18
CA ASP A 53 10.30 -14.09 4.55
C ASP A 53 9.72 -12.68 4.71
N LEU A 54 8.39 -12.61 4.71
CA LEU A 54 7.66 -11.36 4.89
C LEU A 54 6.32 -11.61 5.58
N PRO A 55 5.83 -10.66 6.39
CA PRO A 55 4.52 -10.77 7.02
C PRO A 55 3.42 -10.71 5.97
N VAL A 56 2.58 -11.75 5.95
CA VAL A 56 1.42 -11.83 5.05
C VAL A 56 0.12 -11.76 5.84
N ALA A 57 -0.77 -10.87 5.40
CA ALA A 57 -2.18 -10.89 5.78
C ALA A 57 -2.96 -11.63 4.69
N MET A 58 -3.77 -12.60 5.07
CA MET A 58 -4.61 -13.35 4.14
C MET A 58 -5.94 -12.62 3.95
N ASP A 59 -6.37 -12.46 2.70
CA ASP A 59 -7.69 -11.94 2.32
C ASP A 59 -8.37 -12.93 1.35
N PRO A 60 -8.82 -14.10 1.85
CA PRO A 60 -9.33 -15.18 0.99
C PRO A 60 -10.63 -14.81 0.29
N GLU A 61 -11.45 -13.94 0.89
CA GLU A 61 -12.71 -13.46 0.31
C GLU A 61 -12.56 -12.17 -0.53
N GLY A 62 -11.39 -11.52 -0.49
CA GLY A 62 -11.15 -10.26 -1.20
C GLY A 62 -11.81 -9.03 -0.56
N GLU A 63 -12.25 -9.14 0.69
CA GLU A 63 -12.96 -8.07 1.41
C GLU A 63 -12.03 -6.89 1.68
N ALA A 64 -10.77 -7.16 2.07
CA ALA A 64 -9.79 -6.10 2.25
C ALA A 64 -9.47 -5.41 0.92
N GLY A 65 -9.27 -6.17 -0.15
CA GLY A 65 -9.08 -5.62 -1.49
C GLY A 65 -10.23 -4.70 -1.91
N ALA A 66 -11.48 -5.12 -1.67
CA ALA A 66 -12.66 -4.33 -1.97
C ALA A 66 -12.74 -3.03 -1.16
N MET A 67 -12.45 -3.07 0.16
CA MET A 67 -12.44 -1.87 1.02
C MET A 67 -11.40 -0.83 0.57
N TYR A 68 -10.27 -1.28 0.04
CA TYR A 68 -9.20 -0.42 -0.47
C TYR A 68 -9.34 -0.09 -1.96
N LEU A 69 -10.46 -0.48 -2.61
CA LEU A 69 -10.73 -0.25 -4.03
C LEU A 69 -9.62 -0.79 -4.95
N VAL A 70 -9.08 -1.96 -4.61
CA VAL A 70 -8.03 -2.62 -5.38
C VAL A 70 -8.64 -3.23 -6.64
N GLU A 71 -8.39 -2.61 -7.79
CA GLU A 71 -8.89 -3.08 -9.10
C GLU A 71 -7.82 -3.87 -9.90
N GLY A 72 -6.56 -3.85 -9.46
CA GLY A 72 -5.45 -4.49 -10.15
C GLY A 72 -4.29 -4.84 -9.22
N LEU A 73 -3.42 -5.76 -9.65
CA LEU A 73 -2.28 -6.23 -8.88
C LEU A 73 -0.95 -6.03 -9.62
N PRO A 74 0.16 -5.73 -8.91
CA PRO A 74 0.17 -5.36 -7.48
C PRO A 74 -0.46 -3.98 -7.26
N THR A 75 -0.97 -3.73 -6.06
CA THR A 75 -1.37 -2.38 -5.62
C THR A 75 -0.79 -2.08 -4.24
N SER A 76 0.04 -1.05 -4.15
CA SER A 76 0.60 -0.54 -2.90
C SER A 76 -0.20 0.67 -2.42
N VAL A 77 -0.69 0.61 -1.19
CA VAL A 77 -1.38 1.72 -0.51
C VAL A 77 -0.52 2.17 0.66
N MET A 78 -0.19 3.46 0.70
CA MET A 78 0.52 4.08 1.81
C MET A 78 -0.44 4.91 2.65
N ILE A 79 -0.42 4.66 3.96
CA ILE A 79 -1.32 5.32 4.92
C ILE A 79 -0.46 6.19 5.85
N GLY A 80 -0.86 7.45 6.02
CA GLY A 80 -0.20 8.38 6.92
C GLY A 80 -0.51 8.10 8.40
N LEU A 81 0.20 8.77 9.30
CA LEU A 81 -0.04 8.69 10.75
C LEU A 81 -1.43 9.21 11.17
N ASP A 82 -2.10 9.94 10.28
CA ASP A 82 -3.46 10.44 10.43
C ASP A 82 -4.53 9.44 9.94
N GLY A 83 -4.12 8.24 9.53
CA GLY A 83 -5.02 7.20 9.03
C GLY A 83 -5.53 7.43 7.62
N ARG A 84 -5.09 8.48 6.92
CA ARG A 84 -5.51 8.75 5.53
C ARG A 84 -4.59 8.07 4.54
N VAL A 85 -5.14 7.64 3.41
CA VAL A 85 -4.35 7.20 2.26
C VAL A 85 -3.59 8.40 1.70
N GLN A 86 -2.27 8.29 1.66
CA GLN A 86 -1.36 9.35 1.20
C GLN A 86 -0.89 9.11 -0.23
N VAL A 87 -0.68 7.84 -0.60
CA VAL A 87 -0.22 7.44 -1.94
C VAL A 87 -0.84 6.08 -2.30
N VAL A 88 -1.21 5.92 -3.57
CA VAL A 88 -1.59 4.62 -4.15
C VAL A 88 -0.75 4.40 -5.41
N HIS A 89 -0.04 3.27 -5.44
CA HIS A 89 0.66 2.78 -6.63
C HIS A 89 -0.03 1.55 -7.15
N MET A 90 -0.44 1.58 -8.42
CA MET A 90 -0.96 0.41 -9.11
C MET A 90 0.06 -0.07 -10.16
N GLY A 91 0.39 -1.35 -10.10
CA GLY A 91 1.33 -2.01 -11.00
C GLY A 91 2.77 -1.99 -10.51
N TYR A 92 3.63 -2.62 -11.31
CA TYR A 92 5.07 -2.67 -11.09
C TYR A 92 5.79 -1.74 -12.07
N SER A 93 6.82 -1.05 -11.60
CA SER A 93 7.73 -0.26 -12.44
C SER A 93 9.19 -0.48 -12.02
N PRO A 94 10.17 -0.31 -12.94
CA PRO A 94 11.59 -0.38 -12.59
C PRO A 94 12.04 0.68 -11.58
N ALA A 95 11.32 1.80 -11.47
CA ALA A 95 11.62 2.89 -10.54
C ALA A 95 11.00 2.70 -9.15
N MET A 96 10.26 1.61 -8.93
CA MET A 96 9.50 1.37 -7.71
C MET A 96 10.34 1.51 -6.43
N GLU A 97 11.56 0.99 -6.38
CA GLU A 97 12.40 1.12 -5.17
C GLU A 97 12.67 2.59 -4.81
N GLU A 98 12.96 3.42 -5.81
CA GLU A 98 13.24 4.85 -5.63
C GLU A 98 11.97 5.59 -5.18
N SER A 99 10.85 5.40 -5.89
CA SER A 99 9.58 6.05 -5.57
C SER A 99 9.10 5.70 -4.15
N LEU A 100 9.16 4.42 -3.78
CA LEU A 100 8.77 3.98 -2.44
C LEU A 100 9.61 4.66 -1.35
N ARG A 101 10.94 4.80 -1.57
CA ARG A 101 11.82 5.44 -0.59
C ARG A 101 11.54 6.93 -0.47
N GLU A 102 11.39 7.64 -1.59
CA GLU A 102 11.09 9.07 -1.57
C GLU A 102 9.78 9.38 -0.83
N GLU A 103 8.75 8.58 -1.07
CA GLU A 103 7.45 8.73 -0.44
C GLU A 103 7.50 8.39 1.05
N LEU A 104 8.14 7.27 1.42
CA LEU A 104 8.30 6.92 2.82
C LEU A 104 9.14 7.92 3.60
N ASP A 105 10.21 8.48 3.01
CA ASP A 105 10.99 9.55 3.64
C ASP A 105 10.14 10.82 3.83
N ALA A 106 9.28 11.16 2.86
CA ALA A 106 8.34 12.26 3.00
C ALA A 106 7.30 12.01 4.11
N LEU A 107 6.74 10.81 4.18
CA LEU A 107 5.74 10.43 5.20
C LEU A 107 6.34 10.35 6.61
N VAL A 108 7.55 9.80 6.74
CA VAL A 108 8.28 9.80 8.03
C VAL A 108 8.62 11.24 8.45
N ALA A 109 8.88 12.14 7.50
CA ALA A 109 9.00 13.58 7.74
C ALA A 109 7.65 14.29 7.97
N LYS A 110 6.55 13.55 8.10
CA LYS A 110 5.18 14.03 8.35
C LYS A 110 4.66 14.98 7.28
N LYS A 111 5.09 14.81 6.02
CA LYS A 111 4.49 15.53 4.90
C LYS A 111 3.14 14.92 4.55
N ASP A 112 2.20 15.77 4.16
CA ASP A 112 0.89 15.38 3.65
C ASP A 112 0.94 15.35 2.12
N LEU A 113 1.19 14.16 1.57
CA LEU A 113 1.36 13.95 0.14
C LEU A 113 0.02 14.03 -0.60
N ALA A 114 -1.05 13.51 0.01
CA ALA A 114 -2.38 13.55 -0.59
C ALA A 114 -2.88 14.99 -0.76
N SER A 115 -2.77 15.82 0.29
CA SER A 115 -3.19 17.23 0.19
C SER A 115 -2.35 18.02 -0.81
N ALA A 116 -1.05 17.72 -0.91
CA ALA A 116 -0.18 18.36 -1.90
C ALA A 116 -0.60 18.02 -3.35
N GLU A 117 -0.91 16.75 -3.62
CA GLU A 117 -1.37 16.33 -4.96
C GLU A 117 -2.76 16.89 -5.29
N ILE A 118 -3.69 16.89 -4.33
CA ILE A 118 -5.02 17.49 -4.50
C ILE A 118 -4.93 18.99 -4.78
N ALA A 119 -4.07 19.71 -4.06
CA ALA A 119 -3.86 21.14 -4.29
C ALA A 119 -3.37 21.41 -5.72
N LYS A 120 -2.36 20.65 -6.18
CA LYS A 120 -1.85 20.73 -7.55
C LYS A 120 -2.94 20.42 -8.58
N TRP A 121 -3.71 19.37 -8.37
CA TRP A 121 -4.80 19.00 -9.28
C TRP A 121 -5.88 20.09 -9.36
N ASN A 122 -6.26 20.69 -8.23
CA ASN A 122 -7.22 21.79 -8.16
C ASN A 122 -6.72 23.06 -8.88
N GLU A 123 -5.43 23.36 -8.80
CA GLU A 123 -4.81 24.46 -9.57
C GLU A 123 -4.87 24.20 -11.08
N GLU A 124 -4.66 22.96 -11.51
CA GLU A 124 -4.71 22.54 -12.91
C GLU A 124 -6.16 22.43 -13.45
N HIS A 125 -7.15 22.21 -12.57
CA HIS A 125 -8.55 21.94 -12.92
C HIS A 125 -9.52 22.82 -12.12
N PRO A 126 -9.54 24.15 -12.32
CA PRO A 126 -10.34 25.06 -11.50
C PRO A 126 -11.87 24.82 -11.57
N ASP A 127 -12.36 24.16 -12.62
CA ASP A 127 -13.77 23.82 -12.84
C ASP A 127 -14.21 22.49 -12.19
N LYS A 128 -13.26 21.68 -11.71
CA LYS A 128 -13.51 20.42 -11.03
C LYS A 128 -12.67 20.47 -9.78
N GLN A 129 -13.22 20.82 -8.63
CA GLN A 129 -12.45 20.83 -7.38
C GLN A 129 -12.68 19.53 -6.59
N VAL A 130 -11.62 19.05 -5.97
CA VAL A 130 -11.57 17.85 -5.12
C VAL A 130 -11.17 18.33 -3.74
N GLU A 131 -11.96 17.92 -2.75
CA GLU A 131 -11.71 18.24 -1.37
C GLU A 131 -10.85 17.16 -0.73
N VAL A 132 -10.02 17.58 0.23
CA VAL A 132 -9.25 16.65 1.04
C VAL A 132 -10.19 16.01 2.06
N GLY A 133 -10.30 14.68 2.05
CA GLY A 133 -11.07 13.95 3.04
C GLY A 133 -10.53 14.16 4.47
N GLY A 134 -11.44 14.35 5.43
CA GLY A 134 -11.09 14.45 6.85
C GLY A 134 -10.54 13.14 7.40
N ALA A 135 -9.64 13.23 8.38
CA ALA A 135 -9.24 12.06 9.16
C ALA A 135 -10.46 11.57 9.93
N GLY A 136 -10.92 10.34 9.65
CA GLY A 136 -12.01 9.75 10.39
C GLY A 136 -11.57 9.53 11.84
N GLU A 137 -12.10 10.32 12.77
CA GLU A 137 -12.17 9.91 14.16
C GLU A 137 -13.03 8.65 14.18
N GLY A 138 -12.43 7.50 14.48
CA GLY A 138 -13.17 6.27 14.69
C GLY A 138 -14.19 6.50 15.81
N GLU A 139 -15.45 6.67 15.44
CA GLU A 139 -16.56 6.68 16.38
C GLU A 139 -16.55 5.31 17.08
N GLY A 140 -16.11 5.31 18.33
CA GLY A 140 -16.33 4.21 19.24
C GLY A 140 -17.84 4.00 19.40
N GLN A 141 -18.39 3.03 18.70
CA GLN A 141 -19.67 2.44 19.09
C GLN A 141 -19.39 1.35 20.12
N GLN A 142 -19.49 1.77 21.39
CA GLN A 142 -19.90 0.88 22.46
C GLN A 142 -21.35 0.48 22.19
N GLU A 143 -21.61 -0.83 22.02
CA GLU A 143 -22.80 -1.52 22.54
C GLU A 143 -22.42 -2.97 22.88
#